data_AF-A0AAJ0LLS4-F1
#
_entry.id   AF-A0AAJ0LLS4-F1
#
_cell.length_a   1.000
_cell.length_b   1.000
_cell.length_c   1.000
_cell.angle_alpha   90.00
_cell.angle_beta   90.00
_cell.angle_gamma   90.00
#
_symmetry.space_group_name_H-M   'P 1'
#
loop_
_entity.id
_entity.type
_entity.pdbx_description
1 polymer ?
#
loop_
_entity_poly.entity_id
_entity_poly.type
_entity_poly.pdbx_seq_one_letter_code
_entity_poly.pdbx_strand_id
1 'polypeptide(L)' 'MTMFIMEYRVIGYSLAHAFSRNPKAGKRIFTANSDDIGSDDILAVMEAARSPENTPDGYELFSVTDRDSSQVVRP' A
#
# COMPACT_ATOMS: atom_id res chain seq x y z
N MET A 1 -2.45 -18.83 -1.37
CA MET A 1 -1.84 -17.89 -0.42
C MET A 1 -1.48 -16.67 -1.23
N THR A 2 -2.33 -15.65 -1.13
CA THR A 2 -2.29 -14.48 -2.00
C THR A 2 -1.40 -13.42 -1.35
N MET A 3 -0.47 -12.82 -2.10
CA MET A 3 0.38 -11.76 -1.56
C MET A 3 -0.14 -10.37 -1.96
N PHE A 4 -0.40 -9.53 -0.97
CA PHE A 4 -0.78 -8.14 -1.19
C PHE A 4 0.38 -7.19 -0.93
N ILE A 5 0.62 -6.28 -1.87
CA ILE A 5 1.62 -5.22 -1.79
C ILE A 5 0.88 -3.90 -1.63
N MET A 6 1.01 -3.30 -0.46
CA MET A 6 0.42 -2.00 -0.12
C MET A 6 1.50 -0.92 -0.27
N GLU A 7 1.29 0.03 -1.19
CA GLU A 7 2.10 1.24 -1.31
C GLU A 7 1.41 2.38 -0.56
N TYR A 8 2.13 2.99 0.36
CA TYR A 8 1.77 4.20 1.09
C TYR A 8 2.69 5.34 0.66
N ARG A 9 2.17 6.56 0.65
CA ARG A 9 2.92 7.78 0.33
C ARG A 9 2.83 8.77 1.46
N VAL A 10 3.88 9.55 1.68
CA VAL A 10 3.85 10.63 2.67
C VAL A 10 2.74 11.62 2.29
N ILE A 11 1.99 12.11 3.28
CA ILE A 11 0.96 13.13 3.03
C ILE A 11 1.63 14.36 2.40
N GLY A 12 1.12 14.81 1.26
CA GLY A 12 1.76 15.87 0.47
C GLY A 12 2.88 15.38 -0.43
N TYR A 13 2.87 14.10 -0.80
CA TYR A 13 3.80 13.53 -1.78
C TYR A 13 3.88 14.39 -3.04
N SER A 14 5.11 14.83 -3.36
CA SER A 14 5.37 15.75 -4.46
C SER A 14 6.32 15.16 -5.49
N LEU A 15 6.40 15.77 -6.68
CA LEU A 15 7.32 15.37 -7.73
C LEU A 15 8.79 15.36 -7.25
N ALA A 16 9.17 16.23 -6.31
CA ALA A 16 10.52 16.24 -5.74
C ALA A 16 10.90 14.89 -5.11
N HIS A 17 9.92 14.18 -4.53
CA HIS A 17 10.13 12.84 -3.99
C HIS A 17 10.32 11.80 -5.10
N ALA A 18 9.60 11.93 -6.21
CA ALA A 18 9.72 11.05 -7.37
C ALA A 18 11.07 11.20 -8.11
N PHE A 19 11.65 12.41 -8.10
CA PHE A 19 12.97 12.69 -8.69
C PHE A 19 14.13 12.54 -7.71
N SER A 20 13.87 12.11 -6.47
CA SER A 20 14.93 11.80 -5.52
C SER A 20 15.76 10.63 -6.01
N ARG A 21 17.08 10.65 -5.76
CA ARG A 21 17.96 9.50 -6.03
C ARG A 21 17.55 8.27 -5.22
N ASN A 22 16.85 8.47 -4.11
CA ASN A 22 16.27 7.37 -3.35
C ASN A 22 14.90 7.01 -3.94
N PRO A 23 14.74 5.84 -4.58
CA PRO A 23 13.47 5.43 -5.18
C PRO A 23 12.35 5.19 -4.14
N LYS A 24 12.69 5.13 -2.85
CA LYS A 24 11.75 5.02 -1.73
C LYS A 24 11.46 6.35 -1.05
N ALA A 25 11.98 7.48 -1.57
CA ALA A 25 11.73 8.78 -0.97
C ALA A 25 10.22 9.08 -0.94
N GLY A 26 9.68 9.35 0.26
CA GLY A 26 8.25 9.62 0.44
C GLY A 26 7.33 8.42 0.22
N LYS A 27 7.86 7.20 0.07
CA LYS A 27 7.08 5.97 -0.11
C LYS A 27 7.38 4.96 0.99
N ARG A 28 6.36 4.22 1.40
CA ARG A 28 6.47 3.03 2.25
C ARG A 28 5.72 1.89 1.58
N ILE A 29 6.37 0.73 1.49
CA ILE A 29 5.80 -0.45 0.86
C ILE A 29 5.74 -1.53 1.92
N PHE A 30 4.55 -2.09 2.12
CA PHE A 30 4.32 -3.24 2.99
C PHE A 30 3.82 -4.40 2.16
N THR A 31 4.34 -5.59 2.45
CA THR A 31 3.86 -6.84 1.86
C THR A 31 3.20 -7.62 2.97
N ALA A 32 1.95 -8.01 2.77
CA ALA A 32 1.19 -8.81 3.71
C ALA A 32 0.57 -10.01 3.00
N ASN A 33 0.35 -11.06 3.76
CA ASN A 33 -0.27 -12.26 3.24
C ASN A 33 -1.79 -12.22 3.42
N SER A 34 -2.53 -12.86 2.51
CA SER A 34 -3.97 -13.11 2.68
C SER A 34 -4.28 -13.78 4.03
N ASP A 35 -3.39 -14.64 4.52
CA ASP A 35 -3.55 -15.32 5.80
C ASP A 35 -3.39 -14.38 7.00
N ASP A 36 -2.53 -13.35 6.90
CA ASP A 36 -2.33 -12.34 7.94
C ASP A 36 -3.50 -11.35 8.00
N ILE A 37 -4.13 -11.10 6.84
CA ILE A 37 -5.26 -10.16 6.71
C ILE A 37 -6.60 -10.87 6.95
N GLY A 38 -6.64 -12.20 6.78
CA GLY A 38 -7.86 -13.00 6.89
C GLY A 38 -8.82 -12.84 5.72
N SER A 39 -8.34 -12.32 4.58
CA SER A 39 -9.14 -12.12 3.37
C SER A 39 -8.29 -12.24 2.11
N ASP A 40 -8.85 -12.90 1.09
CA ASP A 40 -8.34 -12.95 -0.27
C ASP A 40 -8.94 -11.85 -1.18
N ASP A 41 -9.89 -11.06 -0.67
CA ASP A 41 -10.51 -9.97 -1.43
C ASP A 41 -9.65 -8.70 -1.34
N ILE A 42 -9.08 -8.30 -2.49
CA ILE A 42 -8.25 -7.11 -2.63
C ILE A 42 -8.97 -5.82 -2.19
N LEU A 43 -10.30 -5.75 -2.31
CA LEU A 43 -11.09 -4.60 -1.84
C LEU A 43 -11.19 -4.57 -0.32
N ALA A 44 -11.41 -5.72 0.32
CA ALA A 44 -11.39 -5.83 1.77
C ALA A 44 -10.01 -5.48 2.34
N VAL A 45 -8.94 -5.92 1.66
CA VAL A 45 -7.55 -5.57 2.00
C VAL A 45 -7.32 -4.06 1.90
N MET A 46 -7.84 -3.41 0.85
CA MET A 46 -7.73 -1.97 0.67
C MET A 46 -8.40 -1.19 1.81
N GLU A 47 -9.61 -1.56 2.20
CA GLU A 47 -10.32 -0.92 3.32
C GLU A 47 -9.59 -1.13 4.66
N ALA A 48 -9.08 -2.34 4.90
CA ALA A 48 -8.27 -2.62 6.09
C ALA A 48 -6.96 -1.80 6.08
N ALA A 49 -6.28 -1.71 4.93
CA ALA A 49 -5.04 -0.96 4.78
C ALA A 49 -5.23 0.56 4.91
N ARG A 50 -6.39 1.09 4.49
CA ARG A 50 -6.77 2.50 4.62
C ARG A 50 -7.13 2.89 6.05
N SER A 51 -7.39 1.93 6.91
CA SER A 51 -7.76 2.20 8.31
C SER A 51 -6.60 2.91 9.03
N PRO A 52 -6.88 3.94 9.84
CA PRO A 52 -5.84 4.74 10.51
C PRO A 52 -5.02 3.92 11.52
N GLU A 53 -5.54 2.79 11.99
CA GLU A 53 -4.82 1.84 12.84
C GLU A 53 -3.70 1.09 12.09
N ASN A 54 -3.87 0.89 10.78
CA ASN A 54 -2.94 0.16 9.92
C ASN A 54 -2.11 1.09 9.02
N THR A 55 -2.59 2.31 8.77
CA THR A 55 -1.87 3.32 8.01
C THR A 55 -0.77 3.96 8.86
N PRO A 56 0.49 3.96 8.42
CA PRO A 56 1.57 4.59 9.16
C PRO A 56 1.35 6.10 9.34
N ASP A 57 1.70 6.64 10.52
CA ASP A 57 1.61 8.07 10.80
C ASP A 57 2.34 8.92 9.74
N GLY A 58 1.64 9.94 9.23
CA GLY A 58 2.14 10.85 8.20
C GLY A 58 2.12 10.30 6.78
N TYR A 59 1.51 9.13 6.56
CA TYR A 59 1.34 8.52 5.24
C TYR A 59 -0.15 8.33 4.91
N GLU A 60 -0.44 8.20 3.62
CA GLU A 60 -1.74 7.84 3.06
C GLU A 60 -1.58 6.61 2.16
N LEU A 61 -2.58 5.73 2.15
CA LEU A 61 -2.60 4.58 1.24
C LEU A 61 -2.68 5.09 -0.21
N PHE A 62 -1.77 4.62 -1.06
CA PHE A 62 -1.73 4.98 -2.47
C PHE A 62 -2.28 3.88 -3.38
N SER A 63 -1.90 2.63 -3.12
CA SER A 63 -2.41 1.49 -3.89
C SER A 63 -2.21 0.17 -3.16
N VAL A 64 -3.09 -0.78 -3.42
CA VAL A 64 -2.92 -2.20 -3.07
C VAL A 64 -2.79 -2.99 -4.35
N THR A 65 -1.77 -3.85 -4.43
CA THR A 65 -1.52 -4.74 -5.55
C THR A 65 -1.61 -6.18 -5.08
N ASP A 66 -2.49 -6.97 -5.68
CA ASP A 66 -2.40 -8.42 -5.59
C ASP A 66 -1.27 -8.89 -6.51
N ARG A 67 -0.26 -9.53 -5.91
CA ARG A 67 0.94 -10.01 -6.60
C ARG A 67 0.63 -11.17 -7.55
N ASP A 68 -0.32 -12.01 -7.20
CA ASP A 68 -0.64 -13.25 -7.92
C ASP A 68 -1.51 -12.97 -9.14
N SER A 69 -2.51 -12.11 -9.00
CA SER A 69 -3.35 -11.67 -10.13
C SER A 69 -2.80 -10.44 -10.87
N SER A 70 -1.73 -9.81 -10.34
CA SER A 70 -1.22 -8.50 -10.80
C SER A 70 -2.29 -7.40 -10.83
N GLN A 71 -3.39 -7.58 -10.09
CA GLN A 71 -4.47 -6.61 -9.98
C GLN A 71 -4.04 -5.47 -9.07
N VAL A 72 -4.28 -4.23 -9.48
CA VAL A 72 -3.99 -3.03 -8.68
C VAL A 72 -5.27 -2.28 -8.41
N VAL A 73 -5.56 -2.02 -7.14
CA VAL A 73 -6.63 -1.13 -6.69
C VAL A 73 -6.05 0.12 -6.03
N ARG A 74 -6.79 1.21 -6.13
CA ARG A 74 -6.43 2.52 -5.56
C ARG A 74 -7.63 3.04 -4.77
N PRO A 75 -7.40 3.64 -3.58
CA PRO A 75 -8.47 4.14 -2.71
C PRO A 75 -9.13 5.42 -3.22
#